data_AF-A0A6P4BA43-F1
#
_entry.id   AF-A0A6P4BA43-F1
#
_cell.length_a   1.000
_cell.length_b   1.000
_cell.length_c   1.000
_cell.angle_alpha   90.00
_cell.angle_beta   90.00
_cell.angle_gamma   90.00
#
_symmetry.space_group_name_H-M   'P 1'
#
loop_
_entity.id
_entity.type
_entity.pdbx_description
1 polymer ?
#
loop_
_entity_poly.entity_id
_entity_poly.type
_entity_poly.pdbx_seq_one_letter_code
_entity_poly.pdbx_strand_id
1 'polypeptide(L)'
;MLHERCAREFKTLLAEVLTADAAAQETEDGKTVLNSWSTAKRLLKRDPRYNKMPRKDREALWRRHAEEMLRKQKSELERKEDKKIDAKSRSTIESGRFPSGLRGTHEWR
;
A
#
# COMPACT_ATOMS: atom_id res chain seq x y z
N MET A 1 -15.35 23.57 9.03
CA MET A 1 -15.31 22.90 10.34
C MET A 1 -13.86 22.78 10.83
N LEU A 2 -13.56 23.16 12.08
CA LEU A 2 -12.18 23.15 12.64
C LEU A 2 -11.54 21.75 12.64
N HIS A 3 -12.33 20.72 12.91
CA HIS A 3 -11.88 19.33 12.93
C HIS A 3 -11.30 18.88 11.58
N GLU A 4 -11.97 19.18 10.47
CA GLU A 4 -11.50 18.80 9.13
C GLU A 4 -10.16 19.46 8.79
N ARG A 5 -9.99 20.73 9.20
CA ARG A 5 -8.72 21.44 9.02
C ARG A 5 -7.62 20.78 9.84
N CYS A 6 -7.86 20.50 11.13
CA CYS A 6 -6.90 19.78 11.97
C CYS A 6 -6.53 18.40 11.39
N ALA A 7 -7.50 17.66 10.85
CA ALA A 7 -7.27 16.36 10.25
C ALA A 7 -6.43 16.45 8.96
N ARG A 8 -6.64 17.48 8.13
CA ARG A 8 -5.82 17.73 6.93
C ARG A 8 -4.39 18.07 7.32
N GLU A 9 -4.19 19.01 8.24
CA GLU A 9 -2.87 19.39 8.74
C GLU A 9 -2.14 18.19 9.37
N PHE A 10 -2.85 17.33 10.12
CA PHE A 10 -2.28 16.12 10.70
C PHE A 10 -1.85 15.11 9.64
N LYS A 11 -2.64 14.95 8.56
CA LYS A 11 -2.25 14.10 7.42
C LYS A 11 -1.02 14.65 6.70
N THR A 12 -0.93 15.97 6.54
CA THR A 12 0.26 16.62 5.98
C THR A 12 1.47 16.34 6.85
N LEU A 13 1.35 16.51 8.17
CA LEU A 13 2.41 16.17 9.12
C LEU A 13 2.82 14.68 9.00
N LEU A 14 1.86 13.77 8.87
CA LEU A 14 2.18 12.35 8.67
C LEU A 14 2.99 12.14 7.39
N ALA A 15 2.62 12.77 6.27
CA ALA A 15 3.37 12.65 5.02
C ALA A 15 4.78 13.28 5.09
N GLU A 16 4.95 14.36 5.87
CA GLU A 16 6.24 15.01 6.09
C GLU A 16 7.18 14.19 7.00
N VAL A 17 6.62 13.49 8.00
CA VAL A 17 7.40 12.76 9.02
C VAL A 17 7.60 11.29 8.65
N LEU A 18 6.61 10.64 8.02
CA LEU A 18 6.65 9.23 7.61
C LEU A 18 7.15 9.11 6.16
N THR A 19 8.26 9.78 5.86
CA THR A 19 8.92 9.69 4.56
C THR A 19 9.64 8.36 4.39
N ALA A 20 10.04 8.03 3.15
CA ALA A 20 10.81 6.81 2.85
C ALA A 20 12.12 6.74 3.65
N ASP A 21 12.76 7.88 3.89
CA ASP A 21 13.96 7.97 4.73
C ASP A 21 13.66 7.59 6.19
N ALA A 22 12.61 8.15 6.77
CA ALA A 22 12.19 7.80 8.12
C ALA A 22 11.73 6.34 8.24
N ALA A 23 11.21 5.76 7.15
CA ALA A 23 10.84 4.34 7.08
C ALA A 23 12.06 3.41 7.00
N ALA A 24 13.18 3.87 6.42
CA ALA A 24 14.45 3.13 6.39
C ALA A 24 15.20 3.19 7.71
N GLN A 25 14.89 4.16 8.58
CA GLN A 25 15.44 4.25 9.92
C GLN A 25 14.77 3.24 10.86
N GLU A 26 15.45 2.11 11.05
CA GLU A 26 15.09 1.09 12.02
C GLU A 26 15.68 1.42 13.39
N THR A 27 14.87 1.30 14.43
CA THR A 27 15.39 1.32 15.81
C THR A 27 16.04 -0.02 16.14
N GLU A 28 16.83 -0.06 17.21
CA GLU A 28 17.58 -1.26 17.66
C GLU A 28 16.71 -2.52 17.83
N ASP A 29 15.40 -2.34 18.04
CA ASP A 29 14.39 -3.39 18.18
C ASP A 29 13.75 -3.82 16.83
N GLY A 30 14.24 -3.32 15.69
CA GLY A 30 13.68 -3.55 14.36
C GLY A 30 12.36 -2.79 14.10
N LYS A 31 12.00 -1.83 14.96
CA LYS A 31 10.78 -1.03 14.81
C LYS A 31 11.04 0.21 13.95
N THR A 32 10.25 0.39 12.89
CA THR A 32 10.24 1.60 12.05
C THR A 32 9.11 2.55 12.45
N VAL A 33 9.12 3.77 11.90
CA VAL A 33 8.03 4.76 12.06
C VAL A 33 6.71 4.31 11.40
N LEU A 34 6.77 3.36 10.47
CA LEU A 34 5.60 2.78 9.80
C LEU A 34 5.03 1.58 10.57
N ASN A 35 5.87 0.81 11.24
CA ASN A 35 5.45 -0.39 11.97
C ASN A 35 5.08 -0.09 13.43
N SER A 36 5.72 0.90 14.06
CA SER A 36 5.52 1.21 15.48
C SER A 36 4.97 2.61 15.74
N TRP A 37 3.76 2.66 16.31
CA TRP A 37 3.13 3.91 16.75
C TRP A 37 3.96 4.64 17.80
N SER A 38 4.64 3.91 18.69
CA SER A 38 5.48 4.52 19.74
C SER A 38 6.68 5.26 19.14
N THR A 39 7.29 4.70 18.09
CA THR A 39 8.37 5.35 17.33
C THR A 39 7.85 6.56 16.58
N ALA A 40 6.75 6.42 15.82
CA ALA A 40 6.13 7.53 15.09
C ALA A 40 5.71 8.68 16.03
N LYS A 41 5.09 8.35 17.16
CA LYS A 41 4.63 9.30 18.18
C LYS A 41 5.77 10.15 18.73
N ARG A 42 6.99 9.62 18.83
CA ARG A 42 8.16 10.38 19.30
C ARG A 42 8.50 11.53 18.35
N LEU A 43 8.39 11.30 17.05
CA LEU A 43 8.59 12.32 16.02
C LEU A 43 7.41 13.30 15.98
N LEU A 44 6.18 12.76 15.97
CA LEU A 44 4.97 13.57 15.89
C LEU A 44 4.81 14.51 17.10
N LYS A 45 5.21 14.09 18.30
CA LYS A 45 5.14 14.92 19.52
C LYS A 45 5.97 16.21 19.45
N ARG A 46 6.98 16.27 18.58
CA ARG A 46 7.80 17.48 18.40
C ARG A 46 7.03 18.59 17.69
N ASP A 47 5.97 18.25 16.96
CA ASP A 47 5.22 19.20 16.14
C ASP A 47 3.96 19.72 16.84
N PRO A 48 3.67 21.03 16.82
CA PRO A 48 2.48 21.61 17.45
C PRO A 48 1.15 21.14 16.82
N ARG A 49 1.14 20.72 15.55
CA ARG A 49 -0.05 20.18 14.85
C ARG A 49 -0.51 18.85 15.47
N TYR A 50 0.40 18.08 16.09
CA TYR A 50 0.04 16.86 16.83
C TYR A 50 -0.91 17.14 18.00
N ASN A 51 -0.73 18.26 18.71
CA ASN A 51 -1.58 18.60 19.85
C ASN A 51 -2.97 19.09 19.44
N LYS A 52 -3.11 19.65 18.23
CA LYS A 52 -4.39 20.15 17.71
C LYS A 52 -5.37 19.04 17.28
N MET A 53 -4.87 17.83 17.00
CA MET A 53 -5.72 16.70 16.61
C MET A 53 -6.26 15.95 17.84
N PRO A 54 -7.56 15.59 17.93
CA PRO A 54 -8.08 14.73 18.98
C PRO A 54 -7.30 13.41 19.15
N ARG A 55 -6.94 13.04 20.39
CA ARG A 55 -6.11 11.84 20.68
C ARG A 55 -6.69 10.55 20.09
N LYS A 56 -8.01 10.38 20.13
CA LYS A 56 -8.74 9.20 19.62
C LYS A 56 -8.51 8.94 18.14
N ASP A 57 -8.30 10.00 17.35
CA ASP A 57 -8.20 9.91 15.89
C ASP A 57 -6.74 9.83 15.40
N ARG A 58 -5.77 10.21 16.23
CA ARG A 58 -4.35 10.28 15.86
C ARG A 58 -3.82 8.93 15.39
N GLU A 59 -4.08 7.88 16.15
CA GLU A 59 -3.59 6.54 15.84
C GLU A 59 -4.30 5.96 14.60
N ALA A 60 -5.61 6.18 14.46
CA ALA A 60 -6.36 5.72 13.29
C ALA A 60 -5.84 6.37 12.00
N LEU A 61 -5.57 7.68 12.03
CA LEU A 61 -5.00 8.41 10.89
C LEU A 61 -3.59 7.94 10.56
N TRP A 62 -2.75 7.73 11.57
CA TRP A 62 -1.40 7.18 11.38
C TRP A 62 -1.46 5.78 10.78
N ARG A 63 -2.26 4.88 11.35
CA ARG A 63 -2.37 3.48 10.90
C ARG A 63 -2.78 3.40 9.44
N ARG A 64 -3.80 4.17 9.04
CA ARG A 64 -4.24 4.25 7.64
C ARG A 64 -3.12 4.72 6.72
N HIS A 65 -2.37 5.73 7.12
CA HIS A 65 -1.27 6.28 6.32
C HIS A 65 -0.09 5.30 6.23
N ALA A 66 0.28 4.67 7.34
CA ALA A 66 1.35 3.67 7.39
C ALA A 66 1.01 2.45 6.51
N GLU A 67 -0.21 1.94 6.59
CA GLU A 67 -0.68 0.87 5.70
C GLU A 67 -0.64 1.27 4.22
N GLU A 68 -1.01 2.51 3.90
CA GLU A 68 -0.93 3.02 2.53
C GLU A 68 0.52 3.09 2.03
N MET A 69 1.45 3.54 2.87
CA MET A 69 2.89 3.56 2.54
C MET A 69 3.44 2.15 2.36
N LEU A 70 3.12 1.21 3.25
CA LEU A 70 3.53 -0.19 3.14
C LEU A 70 2.97 -0.84 1.87
N ARG A 71 1.69 -0.57 1.54
CA ARG A 71 1.11 -1.03 0.26
C ARG A 71 1.84 -0.44 -0.94
N LYS A 72 2.15 0.86 -0.93
CA LYS A 72 2.89 1.51 -2.01
C LYS A 72 4.31 0.94 -2.19
N GLN A 73 5.02 0.69 -1.09
CA GLN A 73 6.34 0.05 -1.13
C GLN A 73 6.26 -1.35 -1.76
N LYS A 74 5.28 -2.17 -1.36
CA LYS A 74 5.09 -3.51 -1.92
C LYS A 74 4.71 -3.48 -3.41
N SER A 75 3.79 -2.58 -3.79
CA SER A 75 3.36 -2.45 -5.20
C SER A 75 4.44 -1.84 -6.10
N GLU A 76 5.32 -0.97 -5.60
CA GLU A 76 6.44 -0.45 -6.39
C GLU A 76 7.49 -1.53 -6.69
N LEU A 77 7.71 -2.45 -5.74
CA LEU A 77 8.55 -3.63 -5.95
C LEU A 77 7.93 -4.55 -7.01
N GLU A 78 6.62 -4.82 -6.93
CA GLU A 78 5.90 -5.67 -7.88
C GLU A 78 5.88 -5.08 -9.31
N ARG A 79 5.71 -3.75 -9.46
CA ARG A 79 5.73 -3.07 -10.77
C ARG A 79 7.11 -3.06 -11.45
N LYS A 80 8.21 -3.22 -10.71
CA LYS A 80 9.55 -3.35 -11.29
C LYS A 80 9.80 -4.76 -11.83
N GLU A 81 9.13 -5.78 -11.29
CA GLU A 81 9.24 -7.17 -11.74
C GLU A 81 8.44 -7.40 -13.03
N ASP A 82 7.24 -6.81 -13.14
CA ASP A 82 6.34 -7.01 -14.28
C ASP A 82 6.88 -6.44 -15.61
N LYS A 83 7.68 -5.36 -15.56
CA LYS A 83 8.30 -4.76 -16.75
C LYS A 83 9.38 -5.62 -17.43
N LYS A 84 9.83 -6.72 -16.81
CA LYS A 84 10.87 -7.59 -17.39
C LYS A 84 10.28 -8.81 -18.12
N ILE A 85 8.99 -9.10 -17.98
CA ILE A 85 8.36 -10.32 -18.52
C ILE A 85 7.61 -10.05 -19.84
N ASP A 86 7.31 -8.79 -20.18
CA ASP A 86 6.53 -8.47 -21.39
C ASP A 86 7.34 -8.40 -22.71
N ALA A 87 8.64 -8.70 -22.69
CA ALA A 87 9.48 -8.66 -23.90
C ALA A 87 9.64 -10.01 -24.62
N LYS A 88 9.04 -11.10 -24.14
CA LYS A 88 9.25 -12.45 -24.70
C LYS A 88 7.96 -13.27 -24.84
N SER A 89 6.90 -12.67 -25.38
CA SER A 89 5.73 -13.44 -25.82
C SER A 89 5.21 -12.93 -27.17
N ARG A 90 6.13 -12.81 -28.13
CA ARG A 90 5.81 -12.70 -29.55
C ARG A 90 6.76 -13.58 -30.34
N SER A 91 6.40 -14.84 -30.53
CA SER A 91 6.39 -15.49 -31.86
C SER A 91 6.04 -16.97 -31.75
N THR A 92 5.25 -17.44 -32.72
CA THR A 92 5.40 -18.76 -33.35
C THR A 92 4.93 -19.97 -32.53
N ILE A 93 3.74 -20.51 -32.83
CA ILE A 93 3.60 -21.46 -33.94
C ILE A 93 2.13 -21.86 -34.15
N GLU A 94 1.72 -21.73 -35.41
CA GLU A 94 0.59 -22.38 -36.05
C GLU A 94 0.77 -23.91 -36.00
N SER A 95 -0.22 -24.65 -35.50
CA SER A 95 -0.55 -26.06 -35.84
C SER A 95 -1.56 -26.58 -34.80
N GLY A 96 -2.71 -27.15 -35.11
CA GLY A 96 -3.24 -27.58 -36.40
C GLY A 96 -4.70 -28.01 -36.25
N ARG A 97 -5.31 -28.24 -37.41
CA ARG A 97 -6.61 -28.90 -37.61
C ARG A 97 -6.66 -30.21 -36.81
N PHE A 98 -7.81 -30.59 -36.27
CA PHE A 98 -8.68 -31.66 -36.80
C PHE A 98 -10.02 -31.69 -36.03
N PRO A 99 -11.16 -32.01 -36.69
CA PRO A 99 -12.50 -32.09 -36.11
C PRO A 99 -12.85 -33.53 -35.68
N SER A 100 -13.76 -33.74 -34.70
CA SER A 100 -14.69 -34.90 -34.65
C SER A 100 -15.56 -35.00 -33.37
N GLY A 101 -16.81 -35.46 -33.55
CA GLY A 101 -17.71 -36.06 -32.54
C GLY A 101 -18.65 -35.07 -31.84
N LEU A 102 -19.91 -34.82 -32.23
CA LEU A 102 -21.07 -35.69 -32.50
C LEU A 102 -21.47 -36.61 -31.33
N ARG A 103 -22.52 -36.17 -30.59
CA ARG A 103 -23.64 -36.90 -29.95
C ARG A 103 -23.82 -36.56 -28.46
N GLY A 104 -25.05 -36.17 -28.11
CA GLY A 104 -25.48 -35.98 -26.73
C GLY A 104 -26.89 -35.39 -26.63
N THR A 105 -27.89 -36.04 -27.23
CA THR A 105 -29.31 -35.81 -26.95
C THR A 105 -29.67 -36.41 -25.58
N HIS A 106 -30.27 -35.64 -24.68
CA HIS A 106 -31.45 -36.11 -23.93
C HIS A 106 -32.24 -34.92 -23.37
N GLU A 107 -33.53 -34.89 -23.69
CA GLU A 107 -34.56 -34.01 -23.11
C GLU A 107 -35.01 -34.60 -21.76
N TRP A 108 -35.38 -33.75 -20.82
CA TRP A 108 -36.12 -34.14 -19.62
C TRP A 108 -37.55 -33.61 -19.77
N ARG A 109 -38.53 -34.51 -19.72
CA ARG A 109 -39.94 -34.22 -19.43
C ARG A 109 -40.41 -35.17 -18.34
#